data_AF-A0A812QQ24-F1
#
_entry.id   AF-A0A812QQ24-F1
#
_cell.length_a   1.000
_cell.length_b   1.000
_cell.length_c   1.000
_cell.angle_alpha   90.00
_cell.angle_beta   90.00
_cell.angle_gamma   90.00
#
_symmetry.space_group_name_H-M   'P 1'
#
loop_
_entity.id
_entity.type
_entity.pdbx_description
1 polymer ?
#
loop_
_entity_poly.entity_id
_entity_poly.type
_entity_poly.pdbx_seq_one_letter_code
_entity_poly.pdbx_strand_id
1 'polypeptide(L)'
;MIVFFLVLEIVLMTVLCLVLEIVLMIVFFLVLEIVLMIVLFLVLQIVLMIVLFLVLQIVLMIVIFLVLEIVLMIVPFLVLQIVLMIVLFENWVSTFVPFLVLEIVLVIVLFLVLEIVLMIVLFLVLEIVRTIVFFLVLQIVLMIVLFLVLQIVLMIVLFLVLQIVLIIVLFLVLEIVLMIAIPGFFDAQPAFASCRLCFFWTDPAAARPAPDYRKRNSPSLRSLWA
;
A
#
# COMPACT_ATOMS: atom_id res chain seq x y z
N MET A 1 45.75 14.03 28.74
CA MET A 1 44.72 14.96 28.19
C MET A 1 44.12 14.43 26.90
N ILE A 2 44.93 14.11 25.88
CA ILE A 2 44.47 13.62 24.55
C ILE A 2 43.68 12.31 24.65
N VAL A 3 44.16 11.32 25.41
CA VAL A 3 43.47 10.02 25.58
C VAL A 3 42.09 10.19 26.23
N PHE A 4 41.96 11.09 27.20
CA PHE A 4 40.68 11.36 27.87
C PHE A 4 39.67 12.00 26.90
N PHE A 5 40.13 12.89 26.03
CA PHE A 5 39.32 13.49 24.98
C PHE A 5 38.83 12.44 23.97
N LEU A 6 39.73 11.59 23.48
CA LEU A 6 39.40 10.49 22.57
C LEU A 6 38.39 9.50 23.18
N VAL A 7 38.56 9.13 24.45
CA VAL A 7 37.63 8.22 25.13
C VAL A 7 36.25 8.85 25.29
N LEU A 8 36.19 10.11 25.73
CA LEU A 8 34.92 10.83 25.88
C LEU A 8 34.17 10.94 24.54
N GLU A 9 34.91 11.17 23.46
CA GLU A 9 34.40 11.28 22.10
C GLU A 9 33.84 9.95 21.58
N ILE A 10 34.57 8.85 21.73
CA ILE A 10 34.11 7.51 21.35
C ILE A 10 32.85 7.12 22.15
N VAL A 11 32.83 7.41 23.45
CA VAL A 11 31.67 7.13 24.30
C VAL A 11 30.47 7.98 23.88
N LEU A 12 30.65 9.27 23.62
CA LEU A 12 29.58 10.14 23.15
C LEU A 12 29.03 9.66 21.79
N MET A 13 29.89 9.27 20.87
CA MET A 13 29.53 8.75 19.55
C MET A 13 28.69 7.48 19.65
N THR A 14 29.19 6.51 20.42
CA THR A 14 28.51 5.22 20.58
C THR A 14 27.15 5.41 21.26
N VAL A 15 27.08 6.21 22.33
CA VAL A 15 25.82 6.48 23.04
C VAL A 15 24.83 7.23 22.16
N LEU A 16 25.25 8.31 21.47
CA LEU A 16 24.36 9.10 20.63
C LEU A 16 23.82 8.26 19.47
N CYS A 17 24.67 7.48 18.82
CA CYS A 17 24.29 6.62 17.70
C CYS A 17 23.30 5.53 18.16
N LEU A 18 23.58 4.85 19.28
CA LEU A 18 22.68 3.86 19.87
C LEU A 18 21.33 4.45 20.28
N VAL A 19 21.34 5.56 21.01
CA VAL A 19 20.10 6.19 21.50
C VAL A 19 19.24 6.62 20.31
N LEU A 20 19.84 7.24 19.30
CA LEU A 20 19.09 7.67 18.13
C LEU A 20 18.53 6.49 17.35
N GLU A 21 19.32 5.44 17.12
CA GLU A 21 18.89 4.23 16.43
C GLU A 21 17.71 3.56 17.15
N ILE A 22 17.83 3.42 18.47
CA ILE A 22 16.77 2.86 19.32
C ILE A 22 15.51 3.73 19.29
N VAL A 23 15.63 5.03 19.51
CA VAL A 23 14.48 5.95 19.54
C VAL A 23 13.77 5.95 18.19
N LEU A 24 14.53 6.01 17.09
CA LEU A 24 13.96 6.04 15.76
C LEU A 24 13.26 4.72 15.44
N MET A 25 13.86 3.58 15.79
CA MET A 25 13.22 2.26 15.64
C MET A 25 11.94 2.15 16.46
N ILE A 26 11.93 2.59 17.73
CA ILE A 26 10.76 2.51 18.61
C ILE A 26 9.64 3.41 18.09
N VAL A 27 9.91 4.69 17.88
CA VAL A 27 8.90 5.66 17.40
C VAL A 27 8.31 5.16 16.09
N PHE A 28 9.17 4.68 15.21
CA PHE A 28 8.74 4.21 13.92
C PHE A 28 7.86 2.95 14.00
N PHE A 29 8.29 1.92 14.74
CA PHE A 29 7.52 0.70 14.92
C PHE A 29 6.17 0.98 15.57
N LEU A 30 6.15 1.83 16.59
CA LEU A 30 4.92 2.23 17.29
C LEU A 30 3.96 2.97 16.35
N VAL A 31 4.44 3.94 15.57
CA VAL A 31 3.62 4.67 14.60
C VAL A 31 3.07 3.72 13.55
N LEU A 32 3.89 2.80 13.04
CA LEU A 32 3.46 1.80 12.06
C LEU A 32 2.36 0.90 12.62
N GLU A 33 2.56 0.36 13.82
CA GLU A 33 1.59 -0.52 14.47
C GLU A 33 0.25 0.21 14.69
N ILE A 34 0.30 1.44 15.22
CA ILE A 34 -0.89 2.26 15.44
C ILE A 34 -1.62 2.53 14.12
N VAL A 35 -0.90 2.99 13.09
CA VAL A 35 -1.49 3.32 11.78
C VAL A 35 -2.09 2.07 11.15
N LEU A 36 -1.38 0.94 11.17
CA LEU A 36 -1.86 -0.32 10.61
C LEU A 36 -3.13 -0.78 11.32
N MET A 37 -3.16 -0.75 12.65
CA MET A 37 -4.33 -1.15 13.44
C MET A 37 -5.54 -0.26 13.15
N ILE A 38 -5.34 1.07 13.10
CA ILE A 38 -6.41 2.02 12.78
C ILE A 38 -6.95 1.78 11.37
N VAL A 39 -6.05 1.68 10.38
CA VAL A 39 -6.43 1.47 8.97
C VAL A 39 -7.20 0.16 8.84
N LEU A 40 -6.68 -0.93 9.40
CA LEU A 40 -7.31 -2.24 9.30
C LEU A 40 -8.68 -2.26 9.98
N PHE A 41 -8.81 -1.68 11.17
CA PHE A 41 -10.09 -1.57 11.87
C PHE A 41 -11.11 -0.75 11.09
N LEU A 42 -10.71 0.44 10.62
CA LEU A 42 -11.59 1.35 9.88
C LEU A 42 -12.04 0.69 8.56
N VAL A 43 -11.11 0.09 7.85
CA VAL A 43 -11.37 -0.65 6.62
C VAL A 43 -12.37 -1.77 6.87
N LEU A 44 -12.17 -2.59 7.90
CA LEU A 44 -13.06 -3.70 8.23
C LEU A 44 -14.47 -3.20 8.53
N GLN A 45 -14.59 -2.13 9.32
CA GLN A 45 -15.88 -1.52 9.65
C GLN A 45 -16.61 -0.99 8.41
N ILE A 46 -15.89 -0.25 7.56
CA ILE A 46 -16.46 0.30 6.32
C ILE A 46 -16.91 -0.82 5.39
N VAL A 47 -16.07 -1.84 5.18
CA VAL A 47 -16.39 -2.99 4.33
C VAL A 47 -17.62 -3.72 4.86
N LEU A 48 -17.68 -3.99 6.16
CA LEU A 48 -18.82 -4.66 6.77
C LEU A 48 -20.11 -3.87 6.58
N MET A 49 -20.07 -2.55 6.84
CA MET A 49 -21.23 -1.67 6.65
C MET A 49 -21.69 -1.63 5.20
N ILE A 50 -20.77 -1.48 4.25
CA ILE A 50 -21.09 -1.43 2.82
C ILE A 50 -21.68 -2.76 2.36
N VAL A 51 -21.04 -3.88 2.69
CA VAL A 51 -21.52 -5.22 2.30
C VAL A 51 -22.90 -5.46 2.87
N LEU A 52 -23.10 -5.20 4.17
CA LEU A 52 -24.39 -5.44 4.82
C LEU A 52 -25.49 -4.56 4.24
N PHE A 53 -25.23 -3.26 4.05
CA PHE A 53 -26.20 -2.33 3.47
C PHE A 53 -26.55 -2.71 2.03
N LEU A 54 -25.54 -2.98 1.21
CA LEU A 54 -25.73 -3.30 -0.21
C LEU A 54 -26.47 -4.62 -0.39
N VAL A 55 -26.08 -5.66 0.34
CA VAL A 55 -26.76 -6.96 0.31
C VAL A 55 -28.20 -6.80 0.76
N LEU A 56 -28.46 -6.12 1.89
CA LEU A 56 -29.82 -5.92 2.39
C LEU A 56 -30.70 -5.17 1.39
N GLN A 57 -30.20 -4.06 0.83
CA GLN A 57 -30.94 -3.27 -0.17
C GLN A 57 -31.31 -4.10 -1.39
N ILE A 58 -30.34 -4.87 -1.92
CA ILE A 58 -30.54 -5.67 -3.12
C ILE A 58 -31.50 -6.83 -2.84
N VAL A 59 -31.32 -7.56 -1.73
CA VAL A 59 -32.24 -8.64 -1.31
C VAL A 59 -33.66 -8.09 -1.20
N LEU A 60 -33.84 -6.96 -0.52
CA LEU A 60 -35.16 -6.37 -0.31
C LEU A 60 -35.82 -5.97 -1.64
N MET A 61 -35.08 -5.32 -2.53
CA MET A 61 -35.59 -4.95 -3.86
C MET A 61 -36.00 -6.17 -4.68
N ILE A 62 -35.17 -7.20 -4.71
CA ILE A 62 -35.46 -8.44 -5.45
C ILE A 62 -36.70 -9.11 -4.87
N VAL A 63 -36.76 -9.29 -3.54
CA VAL A 63 -37.90 -9.93 -2.89
C VAL A 63 -39.19 -9.17 -3.19
N ILE A 64 -39.20 -7.85 -3.04
CA ILE A 64 -40.39 -7.03 -3.33
C ILE A 64 -40.80 -7.16 -4.79
N PHE A 65 -39.86 -7.01 -5.72
CA PHE A 65 -40.14 -7.07 -7.15
C PHE A 65 -40.67 -8.44 -7.56
N LEU A 66 -40.02 -9.51 -7.10
CA LEU A 66 -40.38 -10.88 -7.43
C LEU A 66 -41.73 -11.26 -6.83
N VAL A 67 -41.97 -10.95 -5.55
CA VAL A 67 -43.26 -11.20 -4.91
C VAL A 67 -44.36 -10.44 -5.65
N LEU A 68 -44.13 -9.17 -6.02
CA LEU A 68 -45.09 -8.39 -6.78
C LEU A 68 -45.38 -9.03 -8.14
N GLU A 69 -44.35 -9.39 -8.90
CA GLU A 69 -44.50 -10.02 -10.22
C GLU A 69 -45.27 -11.33 -10.14
N ILE A 70 -44.94 -12.19 -9.17
CA ILE A 70 -45.61 -13.47 -8.96
C ILE A 70 -47.09 -13.25 -8.58
N VAL A 71 -47.37 -12.35 -7.64
CA VAL A 71 -48.74 -12.06 -7.19
C VAL A 71 -49.58 -11.45 -8.31
N LEU A 72 -48.99 -10.60 -9.14
CA LEU A 72 -49.72 -9.83 -10.15
C LEU A 72 -49.87 -10.58 -11.49
N MET A 73 -48.96 -11.51 -11.81
CA MET A 73 -48.97 -12.25 -13.08
C MET A 73 -49.31 -13.74 -12.90
N ILE A 74 -48.63 -14.43 -11.99
CA ILE A 74 -48.76 -15.90 -11.87
C ILE A 74 -50.03 -16.29 -11.12
N VAL A 75 -50.31 -15.64 -9.98
CA VAL A 75 -51.50 -15.95 -9.17
C VAL A 75 -52.80 -15.82 -9.96
N PRO A 76 -53.09 -14.71 -10.67
CA PRO A 76 -54.34 -14.61 -11.43
C PRO A 76 -54.42 -15.62 -12.57
N PHE A 77 -53.31 -15.94 -13.24
CA PHE A 77 -53.28 -16.97 -14.28
C PHE A 77 -53.59 -18.36 -13.68
N LEU A 78 -52.96 -18.72 -12.56
CA LEU A 78 -53.16 -20.01 -11.91
C LEU A 78 -54.61 -20.14 -11.39
N VAL A 79 -55.11 -19.09 -10.73
CA VAL A 79 -56.50 -19.03 -10.26
C VAL A 79 -57.47 -19.17 -11.43
N LEU A 80 -57.25 -18.45 -12.53
CA LEU A 80 -58.10 -18.55 -13.72
C LEU A 80 -58.09 -19.96 -14.32
N GLN A 81 -56.91 -20.58 -14.47
CA GLN A 81 -56.79 -21.95 -14.99
C GLN A 81 -57.54 -22.96 -14.13
N ILE A 82 -57.38 -22.86 -12.81
CA ILE A 82 -58.04 -23.76 -11.88
C ILE A 82 -59.55 -23.55 -11.93
N VAL A 83 -60.02 -22.30 -11.85
CA VAL A 83 -61.46 -21.96 -11.98
C VAL A 83 -62.04 -22.50 -13.28
N LEU A 84 -61.33 -22.34 -14.40
CA LEU A 84 -61.77 -22.86 -15.70
C LEU A 84 -61.88 -24.39 -15.70
N MET A 85 -60.88 -25.09 -15.15
CA MET A 85 -60.91 -26.55 -15.00
C MET A 85 -62.11 -27.01 -14.16
N ILE A 86 -62.41 -26.30 -13.08
CA ILE A 86 -63.54 -26.64 -12.19
C ILE A 86 -64.88 -26.44 -12.90
N VAL A 87 -65.05 -25.30 -13.59
CA VAL A 87 -66.28 -25.00 -14.34
C VAL A 87 -66.53 -26.05 -15.42
N LEU A 88 -65.48 -26.57 -16.05
CA LEU A 88 -65.59 -27.61 -17.08
C LEU A 88 -65.86 -29.02 -16.51
N PHE A 89 -65.47 -29.30 -15.26
CA PHE A 89 -65.60 -30.63 -14.65
C PHE A 89 -66.82 -30.80 -13.73
N GLU A 90 -67.78 -29.85 -13.77
CA GLU A 90 -69.11 -29.87 -13.11
C GLU A 90 -69.34 -31.03 -12.12
N ASN A 91 -68.85 -30.93 -10.87
CA ASN A 91 -69.59 -31.41 -9.70
C ASN A 91 -68.81 -31.29 -8.37
N TRP A 92 -69.51 -30.73 -7.38
CA TRP A 92 -69.15 -30.62 -5.95
C TRP A 92 -67.94 -29.73 -5.66
N VAL A 93 -67.77 -29.35 -4.39
CA VAL A 93 -66.57 -28.67 -3.85
C VAL A 93 -66.55 -27.13 -3.91
N SER A 94 -67.68 -26.45 -3.68
CA SER A 94 -67.74 -24.98 -3.56
C SER A 94 -66.96 -24.39 -2.35
N THR A 95 -66.53 -25.20 -1.39
CA THR A 95 -65.90 -24.71 -0.12
C THR A 95 -64.48 -25.22 0.11
N PHE A 96 -64.16 -26.44 -0.33
CA PHE A 96 -62.81 -27.03 -0.16
C PHE A 96 -61.81 -26.55 -1.22
N VAL A 97 -62.30 -26.22 -2.41
CA VAL A 97 -61.48 -25.78 -3.54
C VAL A 97 -60.77 -24.45 -3.30
N PRO A 98 -61.43 -23.37 -2.84
CA PRO A 98 -60.71 -22.10 -2.62
C PRO A 98 -59.58 -22.27 -1.59
N PHE A 99 -59.76 -23.14 -0.60
CA PHE A 99 -58.71 -23.46 0.37
C PHE A 99 -57.55 -24.21 -0.28
N LEU A 100 -57.83 -25.23 -1.10
CA LEU A 100 -56.82 -26.01 -1.81
C LEU A 100 -56.06 -25.16 -2.85
N VAL A 101 -56.76 -24.26 -3.56
CA VAL A 101 -56.16 -23.30 -4.49
C VAL A 101 -55.23 -22.35 -3.74
N LEU A 102 -55.69 -21.80 -2.60
CA LEU A 102 -54.86 -20.92 -1.79
C LEU A 102 -53.61 -21.65 -1.29
N GLU A 103 -53.74 -22.89 -0.85
CA GLU A 103 -52.63 -23.72 -0.38
C GLU A 103 -51.62 -24.01 -1.50
N ILE A 104 -52.09 -24.44 -2.67
CA ILE A 104 -51.23 -24.71 -3.84
C ILE A 104 -50.52 -23.42 -4.28
N VAL A 105 -51.25 -22.32 -4.42
CA VAL A 105 -50.68 -21.02 -4.78
C VAL A 105 -49.63 -20.62 -3.75
N LEU A 106 -49.94 -20.67 -2.46
CA LEU A 106 -49.00 -20.29 -1.40
C LEU A 106 -47.72 -21.12 -1.46
N VAL A 107 -47.82 -22.45 -1.62
CA VAL A 107 -46.67 -23.35 -1.70
C VAL A 107 -45.81 -23.04 -2.93
N ILE A 108 -46.43 -22.85 -4.10
CA ILE A 108 -45.70 -22.53 -5.34
C ILE A 108 -45.01 -21.18 -5.21
N VAL A 109 -45.72 -20.15 -4.75
CA VAL A 109 -45.18 -18.80 -4.57
C VAL A 109 -44.03 -18.83 -3.58
N LEU A 110 -44.19 -19.50 -2.43
CA LEU A 110 -43.13 -19.61 -1.43
C LEU A 110 -41.89 -20.30 -1.98
N PHE A 111 -42.07 -21.44 -2.66
CA PHE A 111 -40.95 -22.22 -3.21
C PHE A 111 -40.20 -21.44 -4.29
N LEU A 112 -40.93 -20.84 -5.23
CA LEU A 112 -40.35 -20.07 -6.32
C LEU A 112 -39.63 -18.82 -5.81
N VAL A 113 -40.25 -18.07 -4.89
CA VAL A 113 -39.62 -16.90 -4.25
C VAL A 113 -38.35 -17.33 -3.52
N LEU A 114 -38.42 -18.39 -2.72
CA LEU A 114 -37.26 -18.85 -1.95
C LEU A 114 -36.11 -19.28 -2.86
N GLU A 115 -36.38 -20.07 -3.90
CA GLU A 115 -35.34 -20.57 -4.82
C GLU A 115 -34.67 -19.43 -5.58
N ILE A 116 -35.46 -18.51 -6.14
CA ILE A 116 -34.93 -17.36 -6.89
C ILE A 116 -34.16 -16.41 -5.97
N VAL A 117 -34.72 -16.08 -4.81
CA VAL A 117 -34.06 -15.20 -3.84
C VAL A 117 -32.76 -15.83 -3.37
N LEU A 118 -32.75 -17.12 -3.03
CA LEU A 118 -31.54 -17.81 -2.59
C LEU A 118 -30.45 -17.78 -3.66
N MET A 119 -30.78 -18.09 -4.92
CA MET A 119 -29.83 -18.11 -6.03
C MET A 119 -29.24 -16.72 -6.29
N ILE A 120 -30.08 -15.70 -6.36
CA ILE A 120 -29.61 -14.33 -6.64
C ILE A 120 -28.80 -13.81 -5.46
N VAL A 121 -29.27 -13.99 -4.23
CA VAL A 121 -28.56 -13.53 -3.03
C VAL A 121 -27.21 -14.21 -2.92
N LEU A 122 -27.13 -15.52 -3.12
CA LEU A 122 -25.86 -16.25 -3.04
C LEU A 122 -24.88 -15.77 -4.11
N PHE A 123 -25.31 -15.67 -5.36
CA PHE A 123 -24.46 -15.20 -6.46
C PHE A 123 -23.94 -13.78 -6.20
N LEU A 124 -24.85 -12.89 -5.81
CA LEU A 124 -24.56 -11.47 -5.67
C LEU A 124 -23.72 -11.18 -4.42
N VAL A 125 -23.99 -11.84 -3.29
CA VAL A 125 -23.13 -11.78 -2.09
C VAL A 125 -21.73 -12.27 -2.43
N LEU A 126 -21.60 -13.39 -3.14
CA LEU A 126 -20.30 -13.93 -3.52
C LEU A 126 -19.52 -12.95 -4.40
N GLU A 127 -20.17 -12.35 -5.41
CA GLU A 127 -19.55 -11.39 -6.32
C GLU A 127 -19.11 -10.10 -5.62
N ILE A 128 -19.99 -9.54 -4.77
CA ILE A 128 -19.70 -8.35 -3.97
C ILE A 128 -18.53 -8.61 -3.02
N VAL A 129 -18.60 -9.69 -2.24
CA VAL A 129 -17.54 -10.06 -1.29
C VAL A 129 -16.23 -10.30 -2.03
N ARG A 130 -16.24 -11.04 -3.14
CA ARG A 130 -15.03 -11.29 -3.94
C ARG A 130 -14.40 -9.98 -4.40
N THR A 131 -15.20 -9.08 -4.95
CA THR A 131 -14.72 -7.82 -5.52
C THR A 131 -14.14 -6.92 -4.44
N ILE A 132 -14.85 -6.78 -3.32
CA ILE A 132 -14.41 -5.94 -2.21
C ILE A 132 -13.15 -6.53 -1.57
N VAL A 133 -13.14 -7.82 -1.25
CA VAL A 133 -11.97 -8.48 -0.64
C VAL A 133 -10.76 -8.37 -1.57
N PHE A 134 -10.92 -8.63 -2.88
CA PHE A 134 -9.81 -8.53 -3.83
C PHE A 134 -9.22 -7.13 -3.87
N PHE A 135 -10.06 -6.11 -4.04
CA PHE A 135 -9.60 -4.72 -4.11
C PHE A 135 -8.93 -4.29 -2.80
N LEU A 136 -9.52 -4.69 -1.68
CA LEU A 136 -9.02 -4.34 -0.37
C LEU A 136 -7.67 -4.98 -0.07
N VAL A 137 -7.53 -6.28 -0.30
CA VAL A 137 -6.27 -6.99 -0.11
C VAL A 137 -5.18 -6.38 -0.99
N LEU A 138 -5.50 -6.07 -2.25
CA LEU A 138 -4.56 -5.41 -3.15
C LEU A 138 -4.11 -4.05 -2.60
N GLN A 139 -5.04 -3.21 -2.15
CA GLN A 139 -4.71 -1.90 -1.60
C GLN A 139 -3.87 -2.00 -0.31
N ILE A 140 -4.23 -2.90 0.60
CA ILE A 140 -3.49 -3.11 1.84
C ILE A 140 -2.07 -3.59 1.53
N VAL A 141 -1.91 -4.60 0.68
CA VAL A 141 -0.60 -5.12 0.29
C VAL A 141 0.24 -4.02 -0.36
N LEU A 142 -0.34 -3.25 -1.28
CA LEU A 142 0.36 -2.15 -1.94
C LEU A 142 0.82 -1.09 -0.93
N MET A 143 -0.06 -0.68 -0.01
CA MET A 143 0.26 0.29 1.04
C MET A 143 1.38 -0.21 1.95
N ILE A 144 1.30 -1.46 2.41
CA ILE A 144 2.33 -2.06 3.27
C ILE A 144 3.67 -2.11 2.53
N VAL A 145 3.68 -2.58 1.27
CA VAL A 145 4.91 -2.68 0.47
C VAL A 145 5.52 -1.30 0.25
N LEU A 146 4.72 -0.32 -0.20
CA LEU A 146 5.17 1.04 -0.44
C LEU A 146 5.76 1.65 0.84
N PHE A 147 5.04 1.52 1.95
CA PHE A 147 5.47 2.04 3.24
C PHE A 147 6.76 1.37 3.69
N LEU A 148 6.85 0.04 3.66
CA LEU A 148 8.05 -0.68 4.08
C LEU A 148 9.26 -0.32 3.22
N VAL A 149 9.09 -0.20 1.90
CA VAL A 149 10.17 0.20 0.99
C VAL A 149 10.63 1.63 1.30
N LEU A 150 9.68 2.58 1.43
CA LEU A 150 10.01 3.96 1.79
C LEU A 150 10.77 4.03 3.11
N GLN A 151 10.41 3.17 4.06
CA GLN A 151 10.99 3.12 5.39
C GLN A 151 12.40 2.58 5.41
N ILE A 152 12.65 1.47 4.71
CA ILE A 152 14.00 0.94 4.54
C ILE A 152 14.89 2.00 3.88
N VAL A 153 14.41 2.66 2.83
CA VAL A 153 15.17 3.71 2.14
C VAL A 153 15.44 4.90 3.07
N LEU A 154 14.43 5.39 3.79
CA LEU A 154 14.58 6.52 4.70
C LEU A 154 15.57 6.21 5.83
N MET A 155 15.48 5.03 6.44
CA MET A 155 16.40 4.58 7.49
C MET A 155 17.84 4.53 6.99
N ILE A 156 18.07 3.92 5.83
CA ILE A 156 19.41 3.81 5.24
C ILE A 156 19.97 5.21 4.93
N VAL A 157 19.16 6.08 4.30
CA VAL A 157 19.58 7.43 3.94
C VAL A 157 19.88 8.26 5.18
N LEU A 158 19.00 8.24 6.18
CA LEU A 158 19.17 8.99 7.42
C LEU A 158 20.43 8.52 8.16
N PHE A 159 20.60 7.22 8.33
CA PHE A 159 21.78 6.64 8.99
C PHE A 159 23.07 7.02 8.25
N LEU A 160 23.09 6.90 6.92
CA LEU A 160 24.24 7.22 6.10
C LEU A 160 24.58 8.72 6.16
N VAL A 161 23.59 9.59 5.98
CA VAL A 161 23.79 11.05 6.04
C VAL A 161 24.28 11.46 7.42
N LEU A 162 23.69 10.93 8.48
CA LEU A 162 24.10 11.23 9.85
C LEU A 162 25.54 10.76 10.11
N GLN A 163 25.89 9.53 9.73
CA GLN A 163 27.25 9.01 9.84
C GLN A 163 28.26 9.93 9.12
N ILE A 164 27.97 10.32 7.88
CA ILE A 164 28.84 11.20 7.10
C ILE A 164 28.99 12.58 7.77
N VAL A 165 27.87 13.22 8.13
CA VAL A 165 27.89 14.55 8.77
C VAL A 165 28.66 14.49 10.08
N LEU A 166 28.43 13.47 10.89
CA LEU A 166 29.08 13.30 12.18
C LEU A 166 30.59 13.09 12.03
N ILE A 167 31.03 12.24 11.10
CA ILE A 167 32.46 12.04 10.79
C ILE A 167 33.11 13.35 10.33
N ILE A 168 32.45 14.12 9.46
CA ILE A 168 32.97 15.39 8.94
C ILE A 168 33.11 16.42 10.07
N VAL A 169 32.04 16.64 10.84
CA VAL A 169 32.04 17.60 11.95
C VAL A 169 33.13 17.23 12.95
N LEU A 170 33.29 15.94 13.26
CA LEU A 170 34.31 15.46 14.18
C LEU A 170 35.72 15.73 13.67
N PHE A 171 36.01 15.36 12.42
CA PHE A 171 37.32 15.57 11.82
C PHE A 171 37.71 17.05 11.87
N LEU A 172 36.75 17.93 11.58
CA LEU A 172 36.92 19.37 11.61
C LEU A 172 37.15 19.90 13.04
N VAL A 173 36.37 19.41 14.02
CA VAL A 173 36.56 19.78 15.43
C VAL A 173 37.92 19.30 15.94
N LEU A 174 38.33 18.08 15.62
CA LEU A 174 39.62 17.52 16.02
C LEU A 174 40.76 18.35 15.42
N GLU A 175 40.69 18.69 14.14
CA GLU A 175 41.68 19.53 13.47
C GLU A 175 41.81 20.90 14.14
N ILE A 176 40.68 21.54 14.47
CA ILE A 176 40.65 22.83 15.19
C ILE A 176 41.27 22.69 16.60
N VAL A 177 40.87 21.67 17.36
CA VAL A 177 41.38 21.45 18.73
C VAL A 177 42.89 21.18 18.70
N LEU A 178 43.38 20.42 17.73
CA LEU A 178 44.78 20.07 17.60
C LEU A 178 45.62 21.28 17.15
N MET A 179 45.08 22.14 16.28
CA MET A 179 45.66 23.45 15.96
C MET A 179 45.83 24.34 17.19
N ILE A 180 44.81 24.41 18.06
CA ILE A 180 44.84 25.27 19.25
C ILE A 180 45.74 24.68 20.34
N ALA A 181 45.73 23.36 20.52
CA ALA A 181 46.47 22.68 21.59
C ALA A 181 47.97 22.51 21.27
N ILE A 182 48.36 22.49 19.99
CA ILE A 182 49.75 22.36 19.54
C ILE A 182 50.04 23.40 18.44
N PRO A 183 50.38 24.66 18.80
CA PRO A 183 50.78 25.64 17.80
C PRO A 183 52.06 25.18 17.08
N GLY A 184 51.94 24.81 15.80
CA GLY A 184 53.05 24.39 14.93
C GLY A 184 53.02 22.94 14.38
N PHE A 185 52.00 22.13 14.69
CA PHE A 185 51.93 20.73 14.21
C PHE A 185 51.74 20.60 12.69
N PHE A 186 51.06 21.56 12.04
CA PHE A 186 50.75 21.50 10.60
C PHE A 186 51.87 22.00 9.68
N ASP A 187 52.90 22.67 10.21
CA ASP A 187 54.02 23.19 9.41
C ASP A 187 54.99 22.08 8.95
N ALA A 188 54.81 20.84 9.41
CA ALA A 188 55.73 19.71 9.18
C ALA A 188 55.18 18.58 8.27
N GLN A 189 53.96 18.69 7.70
CA GLN A 189 53.36 17.59 6.93
C GLN A 189 53.01 17.99 5.47
N PRO A 190 53.82 17.60 4.46
CA PRO A 190 53.51 17.88 3.05
C PRO A 190 52.47 16.93 2.42
N ALA A 191 51.74 16.13 3.22
CA ALA A 191 50.84 15.09 2.71
C ALA A 191 49.45 15.61 2.28
N PHE A 192 49.03 16.81 2.71
CA PHE A 192 47.71 17.37 2.39
C PHE A 192 47.60 17.98 0.98
N ALA A 193 48.71 18.14 0.24
CA ALA A 193 48.69 18.60 -1.15
C ALA A 193 48.01 17.61 -2.14
N SER A 194 47.61 16.42 -1.68
CA SER A 194 47.09 15.34 -2.53
C SER A 194 45.58 15.07 -2.41
N CYS A 195 44.84 15.79 -1.55
CA CYS A 195 43.37 15.69 -1.53
C CYS A 195 42.76 16.52 -2.67
N ARG A 196 42.55 15.89 -3.84
CA ARG A 196 41.82 16.46 -5.00
C ARG A 196 40.41 16.97 -4.71
N LEU A 197 39.81 16.59 -3.58
CA LEU A 197 38.47 17.03 -3.18
C LEU A 197 38.48 18.42 -2.51
N CYS A 198 39.60 18.86 -1.93
CA CYS A 198 39.72 20.19 -1.33
C CYS A 198 39.84 21.30 -2.40
N PHE A 199 40.47 20.99 -3.55
CA PHE A 199 40.66 21.96 -4.63
C PHE A 199 39.37 22.32 -5.39
N PHE A 200 38.30 21.54 -5.26
CA PHE A 200 37.07 21.79 -6.03
C PHE A 200 36.23 22.95 -5.48
N TRP A 201 36.43 23.33 -4.21
CA TRP A 201 35.62 24.39 -3.57
C TRP A 201 36.35 25.74 -3.42
N THR A 202 37.67 25.79 -3.61
CA THR A 202 38.44 27.03 -3.41
C THR A 202 38.70 27.82 -4.69
N ASP A 203 38.42 27.29 -5.89
CA ASP A 203 38.72 27.99 -7.14
C ASP A 203 37.72 27.68 -8.28
N PRO A 204 36.67 28.51 -8.50
CA PRO A 204 35.73 28.32 -9.60
C PRO A 204 36.36 28.61 -10.99
N ALA A 205 37.62 29.06 -11.06
CA ALA A 205 38.31 29.37 -12.32
C ALA A 205 39.00 28.15 -12.99
N ALA A 206 39.08 27.00 -12.32
CA ALA A 206 39.69 25.78 -12.87
C ALA A 206 38.79 25.00 -13.86
N ALA A 207 37.54 25.44 -14.07
CA ALA A 207 36.60 24.84 -15.02
C ALA A 207 36.82 25.31 -16.47
N ARG A 208 38.04 25.21 -17.01
CA ARG A 208 38.25 25.28 -18.46
C ARG A 208 38.61 23.90 -19.01
N PRO A 209 37.94 23.41 -20.07
CA PRO A 209 38.29 22.14 -20.67
C PRO A 209 39.68 22.22 -21.33
N ALA A 210 40.46 21.14 -21.18
CA ALA A 210 41.82 21.02 -21.73
C ALA A 210 41.84 21.15 -23.27
N PRO A 211 42.91 21.71 -23.87
CA PRO A 211 43.03 21.72 -25.33
C PRO A 211 43.32 20.32 -25.86
N ASP A 212 42.63 19.94 -26.94
CA ASP A 212 42.81 18.68 -27.65
C ASP A 212 44.13 18.66 -28.43
N TYR A 213 45.14 17.97 -27.89
CA TYR A 213 46.42 17.73 -28.55
C TYR A 213 46.48 16.33 -29.15
N ARG A 214 45.62 16.02 -30.12
CA ARG A 214 45.75 14.80 -30.93
C ARG A 214 45.88 15.09 -32.42
N LYS A 215 46.95 15.80 -32.82
CA LYS A 215 47.52 15.75 -34.17
C LYS A 215 49.04 15.87 -34.14
N ARG A 216 49.73 14.73 -34.14
CA ARG A 216 51.01 14.54 -34.83
C ARG A 216 51.42 13.07 -34.79
N ASN A 217 51.30 12.40 -35.93
CA ASN A 217 52.24 11.40 -36.49
C ASN A 217 51.53 10.59 -37.58
N SER A 218 51.49 11.16 -38.78
CA SER A 218 51.16 10.45 -40.02
C SER A 218 52.43 10.37 -40.87
N PRO A 219 53.08 9.20 -40.99
CA PRO A 219 54.11 8.98 -42.00
C PRO A 219 53.43 8.80 -43.37
N SER A 220 53.90 9.56 -44.34
CA SER A 220 53.48 9.51 -45.74
C SER A 220 54.03 8.28 -46.46
N LEU A 221 53.18 7.35 -46.89
CA LEU A 221 53.42 6.33 -47.94
C LEU A 221 52.02 5.88 -48.41
N ARG A 222 51.43 6.30 -49.54
CA ARG A 222 51.84 6.06 -50.93
C ARG A 222 52.70 4.80 -51.10
N SER A 223 52.18 3.65 -50.69
CA SER A 223 52.59 2.34 -51.20
C SER A 223 51.56 1.27 -50.81
N LEU A 224 51.26 0.41 -51.79
CA LEU A 224 50.57 -0.89 -51.68
C LEU A 224 49.06 -0.88 -51.94
N TRP A 225 48.76 -0.74 -53.22
CA TRP A 225 47.66 -1.37 -53.95
C TRP A 225 47.16 -2.70 -53.36
N ALA A 226 45.87 -2.75 -53.01
CA ALA A 226 44.94 -3.85 -53.30
C ALA A 226 43.51 -3.31 -53.14
#